data_AF-A0A0E3JLZ1-F1
#
_entry.id   AF-A0A0E3JLZ1-F1
#
_cell.length_a   1.000
_cell.length_b   1.000
_cell.length_c   1.000
_cell.angle_alpha   90.00
_cell.angle_beta   90.00
_cell.angle_gamma   90.00
#
_symmetry.space_group_name_H-M   'P 1'
#
loop_
_entity.id
_entity.type
_entity.pdbx_description
1 polymer ?
#
loop_
_entity_poly.entity_id
_entity_poly.type
_entity_poly.pdbx_seq_one_letter_code
_entity_poly.pdbx_strand_id
1 'polypeptide(L)'
;MRKYKIGEKIQFTQNAIIETNKGKKVKIKKGDEAMVIRRVDDECGEIVYVTGEAAGLSQVIAIEVDGELNTNYFAKKIMEEL
;
A
#
# COMPACT_ATOMS: atom_id res chain seq x y z
N MET A 1 17.13 4.34 -3.95
CA MET A 1 15.94 3.57 -3.53
C MET A 1 14.94 3.60 -4.68
N ARG A 2 14.01 2.64 -4.81
CA ARG A 2 12.93 2.72 -5.83
C ARG A 2 11.87 3.70 -5.32
N LYS A 3 11.43 4.63 -6.19
CA LYS A 3 10.28 5.50 -5.90
C LYS A 3 8.99 4.83 -6.38
N TYR A 4 7.97 4.81 -5.52
CA TYR A 4 6.66 4.26 -5.84
C TYR A 4 5.71 5.37 -6.28
N LYS A 5 4.78 5.08 -7.20
CA LYS A 5 3.72 6.01 -7.57
C LYS A 5 2.46 5.79 -6.74
N ILE A 6 1.65 6.84 -6.57
CA ILE A 6 0.32 6.68 -5.97
C ILE A 6 -0.52 5.76 -6.86
N GLY A 7 -1.14 4.72 -6.29
CA GLY A 7 -1.87 3.65 -6.99
C GLY A 7 -1.02 2.44 -7.36
N GLU A 8 0.30 2.48 -7.11
CA GLU A 8 1.18 1.34 -7.36
C GLU A 8 1.00 0.25 -6.29
N LYS A 9 1.03 -1.01 -6.73
CA LYS A 9 0.98 -2.18 -5.86
C LYS A 9 2.38 -2.56 -5.37
N ILE A 10 2.46 -2.91 -4.10
CA ILE A 10 3.64 -3.45 -3.42
C ILE A 10 3.30 -4.88 -3.01
N GLN A 11 4.19 -5.82 -3.33
CA GLN A 11 4.08 -7.20 -2.86
C GLN A 11 5.08 -7.45 -1.73
N PHE A 12 4.59 -8.01 -0.62
CA PHE A 12 5.44 -8.35 0.52
C PHE A 12 6.32 -9.57 0.20
N THR A 13 7.62 -9.44 0.37
CA THR A 13 8.58 -10.52 0.08
C THR A 13 8.85 -11.42 1.28
N GLN A 14 8.38 -11.03 2.46
CA GLN A 14 8.56 -11.74 3.73
C GLN A 14 7.28 -11.72 4.55
N ASN A 15 7.17 -12.64 5.52
CA ASN A 15 6.10 -12.62 6.51
C ASN A 15 6.40 -11.55 7.56
N ALA A 16 5.36 -10.85 8.02
CA ALA A 16 5.46 -9.88 9.10
C ALA A 16 4.23 -9.96 10.02
N ILE A 17 4.36 -9.44 11.23
CA ILE A 17 3.23 -9.21 12.14
C ILE A 17 3.17 -7.71 12.39
N ILE A 18 2.00 -7.13 12.17
CA ILE A 18 1.73 -5.73 12.49
C ILE A 18 0.71 -5.64 13.61
N GLU A 19 0.79 -4.55 14.37
CA GLU A 19 -0.18 -4.22 15.39
C GLU A 19 -1.09 -3.10 14.88
N THR A 20 -2.39 -3.33 14.98
CA THR A 20 -3.41 -2.33 14.62
C THR A 20 -3.53 -1.29 15.71
N ASN A 21 -4.12 -0.13 15.38
CA ASN A 21 -4.49 0.91 16.34
C ASN A 21 -5.41 0.44 17.48
N LYS A 22 -6.06 -0.73 17.35
CA LYS A 22 -6.89 -1.36 18.39
C LYS A 22 -6.13 -2.40 19.22
N GLY A 23 -4.80 -2.51 19.07
CA GLY A 23 -3.96 -3.50 19.77
C GLY A 23 -4.07 -4.93 19.24
N LYS A 24 -4.86 -5.16 18.18
CA LYS A 24 -4.93 -6.48 17.52
C LYS A 24 -3.66 -6.70 16.70
N LYS A 25 -3.04 -7.87 16.85
CA LYS A 25 -1.95 -8.33 15.99
C LYS A 25 -2.50 -9.04 14.76
N VAL A 26 -1.98 -8.70 13.59
CA VAL A 26 -2.42 -9.21 12.29
C VAL A 26 -1.20 -9.71 11.52
N LYS A 27 -1.35 -10.83 10.81
CA LYS A 27 -0.25 -11.43 10.05
C LYS A 27 -0.29 -10.99 8.59
N ILE A 28 0.83 -10.48 8.10
CA ILE A 28 1.12 -10.29 6.68
C ILE A 28 1.95 -11.47 6.22
N LYS A 29 1.55 -12.11 5.12
CA LYS A 29 2.28 -13.22 4.52
C LYS A 29 3.08 -12.74 3.32
N LYS A 30 4.18 -13.43 3.05
CA LYS A 30 4.88 -13.31 1.76
C LYS A 30 3.87 -13.54 0.64
N GLY A 31 3.85 -12.61 -0.32
CA GLY A 31 2.96 -12.61 -1.45
C GLY A 31 1.72 -11.73 -1.29
N ASP A 32 1.37 -11.31 -0.06
CA ASP A 32 0.30 -10.34 0.17
C ASP A 32 0.63 -9.00 -0.53
N GLU A 33 -0.41 -8.25 -0.90
CA GLU A 33 -0.30 -6.99 -1.62
C GLU A 33 -0.81 -5.81 -0.78
N ALA A 34 -0.17 -4.67 -0.96
CA ALA A 34 -0.66 -3.37 -0.55
C ALA A 34 -0.60 -2.37 -1.72
N MET A 35 -1.32 -1.27 -1.62
CA MET A 35 -1.34 -0.21 -2.62
C MET A 35 -0.93 1.11 -1.98
N VAL A 36 -0.05 1.86 -2.62
CA VAL A 36 0.33 3.21 -2.18
C VAL A 36 -0.84 4.16 -2.43
N ILE A 37 -1.27 4.89 -1.40
CA ILE A 37 -2.42 5.79 -1.49
C ILE A 37 -2.05 7.27 -1.39
N ARG A 38 -0.95 7.62 -0.70
CA ARG A 38 -0.40 8.99 -0.71
C ARG A 38 1.06 9.02 -0.25
N ARG A 39 1.75 10.10 -0.64
CA ARG A 39 3.02 10.51 -0.02
C ARG A 39 2.73 11.15 1.33
N VAL A 40 3.52 10.82 2.35
CA VAL A 40 3.46 11.46 3.68
C VAL A 40 4.56 12.50 3.80
N ASP A 41 5.79 12.12 3.47
CA ASP A 41 6.96 13.01 3.42
C ASP A 41 7.97 12.51 2.36
N ASP A 42 9.24 12.87 2.48
CA ASP A 42 10.29 12.49 1.52
C ASP A 42 10.70 11.01 1.65
N GLU A 43 10.49 10.39 2.80
CA GLU A 43 10.95 9.04 3.15
C GLU A 43 9.79 8.08 3.49
N CYS A 44 8.56 8.61 3.60
CA CYS A 44 7.38 7.88 4.01
C CYS A 44 6.23 7.97 3.01
N GLY A 45 5.55 6.83 2.84
CA GLY A 45 4.30 6.71 2.10
C GLY A 45 3.23 6.01 2.94
N GLU A 46 1.98 6.34 2.68
CA GLU A 46 0.86 5.57 3.23
C GLU A 46 0.43 4.51 2.22
N ILE A 47 0.27 3.28 2.71
CA ILE A 47 -0.25 2.15 1.98
C ILE A 47 -1.58 1.68 2.56
N VAL A 48 -2.42 1.06 1.72
CA VAL A 48 -3.56 0.25 2.14
C VAL A 48 -3.31 -1.20 1.76
N TYR A 49 -3.49 -2.12 2.70
CA TYR A 49 -3.38 -3.55 2.41
C TYR A 49 -4.57 -3.99 1.54
N VAL A 50 -4.28 -4.66 0.42
CA VAL A 50 -5.28 -5.06 -0.59
C VAL A 50 -5.70 -6.52 -0.38
N THR A 51 -4.76 -7.37 0.06
CA THR A 51 -5.02 -8.80 0.30
C THR A 51 -4.59 -9.22 1.69
N GLY A 52 -4.90 -10.47 2.06
CA GLY A 52 -4.47 -11.06 3.32
C GLY A 52 -5.30 -10.61 4.53
N GLU A 53 -4.81 -10.93 5.73
CA GLU A 53 -5.52 -10.67 6.99
C GLU A 53 -5.59 -9.17 7.33
N ALA A 54 -4.65 -8.38 6.79
CA ALA A 54 -4.59 -6.93 6.98
C ALA A 54 -5.45 -6.14 5.99
N ALA A 55 -6.14 -6.81 5.05
CA ALA A 55 -6.88 -6.16 3.98
C ALA A 55 -7.84 -5.06 4.51
N GLY A 56 -7.79 -3.88 3.90
CA GLY A 56 -8.58 -2.71 4.28
C GLY A 56 -7.96 -1.85 5.39
N LEU A 57 -6.88 -2.29 6.04
CA LEU A 57 -6.11 -1.46 6.96
C LEU A 57 -5.13 -0.57 6.18
N SER A 58 -4.81 0.60 6.73
CA SER A 58 -3.74 1.46 6.22
C SER A 58 -2.59 1.59 7.22
N GLN A 59 -1.41 1.87 6.69
CA GLN A 59 -0.20 2.09 7.49
C GLN A 59 0.77 3.01 6.76
N VAL A 60 1.44 3.88 7.52
CA VAL A 60 2.60 4.65 7.03
C VAL A 60 3.84 3.79 7.16
N ILE A 61 4.57 3.63 6.05
CA ILE A 61 5.81 2.86 5.97
C ILE A 61 6.92 3.68 5.32
N ALA A 62 8.17 3.31 5.60
CA ALA A 62 9.34 3.93 5.01
C ALA A 62 9.49 3.50 3.54
N ILE A 63 9.00 4.35 2.63
CA ILE A 63 9.11 4.23 1.17
C ILE A 63 9.18 5.63 0.57
N GLU A 64 10.00 5.81 -0.46
CA GLU A 64 9.95 7.04 -1.26
C GLU A 64 8.76 6.98 -2.21
N VAL A 65 7.87 7.97 -2.14
CA VAL A 65 6.73 8.09 -3.05
C VAL A 65 6.95 9.26 -3.99
N ASP A 66 6.94 8.97 -5.28
CA ASP A 66 6.84 10.00 -6.31
C ASP A 66 5.43 10.61 -6.23
N GLY A 67 5.35 11.93 -6.07
CA GLY A 67 4.07 12.64 -5.96
C GLY A 67 3.20 12.54 -7.22
N GLU A 68 3.76 12.01 -8.31
CA GLU A 68 3.02 11.67 -9.51
C GLU A 68 2.00 10.54 -9.27
N LEU A 69 0.73 10.84 -9.57
CA LEU A 69 -0.35 9.86 -9.64
C LEU A 69 -0.09 8.85 -10.76
N ASN A 70 -0.29 7.56 -10.50
CA ASN A 70 -0.36 6.54 -11.54
C ASN A 70 -1.71 6.65 -12.27
N THR A 71 -1.80 7.61 -13.18
CA THR A 71 -3.00 7.93 -13.96
C THR A 71 -3.57 6.71 -14.70
N ASN A 72 -2.72 5.79 -15.16
CA ASN A 72 -3.14 4.54 -15.81
C ASN A 72 -3.91 3.61 -14.89
N TYR A 73 -3.54 3.53 -13.60
CA TYR A 73 -4.26 2.72 -12.62
C TYR A 73 -5.67 3.26 -12.39
N PHE A 74 -5.79 4.58 -12.18
CA PHE A 74 -7.10 5.22 -11.95
C PHE A 74 -7.98 5.24 -13.21
N ALA A 75 -7.41 5.43 -14.40
CA ALA A 75 -8.16 5.37 -15.65
C ALA A 75 -8.82 4.00 -15.88
N LYS A 76 -8.10 2.91 -15.60
CA LYS A 76 -8.67 1.55 -15.66
C LYS A 76 -9.79 1.35 -14.64
N LYS A 77 -9.57 1.79 -13.41
CA LYS A 77 -10.55 1.70 -12.31
C LYS A 77 -11.88 2.40 -12.64
N ILE A 78 -11.82 3.59 -13.25
CA ILE A 78 -13.01 4.33 -13.66
C ILE A 78 -13.74 3.61 -14.82
N MET A 79 -13.01 3.03 -15.78
CA MET A 79 -13.62 2.29 -16.88
C MET A 79 -14.24 0.95 -16.48
N GLU A 80 -13.73 0.29 -15.43
CA GLU A 80 -14.29 -0.96 -14.90
C GLU A 80 -15.51 -0.76 -13.99
N GLU A 81 -15.74 0.47 -13.50
CA GLU A 81 -16.88 0.85 -12.65
C GLU A 81 -18.02 1.55 -13.43
N LEU A 82 -17.91 1.68 -14.76
CA LEU A 82 -18.93 2.16 -15.69
C LEU A 82 -19.67 1.00 -16.38
#